data_AF-A0A655AQP2-F1
#
_entry.id   AF-A0A655AQP2-F1
#
_cell.length_a   1.000
_cell.length_b   1.000
_cell.length_c   1.000
_cell.angle_alpha   90.00
_cell.angle_beta   90.00
_cell.angle_gamma   90.00
#
_symmetry.space_group_name_H-M   'P 1'
#
loop_
_entity.id
_entity.type
_entity.pdbx_description
1 polymer ?
#
loop_
_entity_poly.entity_id
_entity_poly.type
_entity_poly.pdbx_seq_one_letter_code
_entity_poly.pdbx_strand_id
1 'polypeptide(L)'
;MLVDLLVGEMSSPGLAEQLISRYERHIACTRLPDLRESMRRSLRQRAEAVAEAIERSGRSAQIELVCTLICAVDGSVVSALVEGRDPRAAALATVVDLIDVLAPVDQRPVPF
;
A
#
# COMPACT_ATOMS: atom_id res chain seq x y z
N MET A 1 -3.07 -3.09 -11.68
CA MET A 1 -1.68 -2.65 -11.39
C MET A 1 -1.44 -2.68 -9.88
N LEU A 2 -0.19 -2.69 -9.40
CA LEU A 2 0.15 -2.74 -7.96
C LEU A 2 -0.60 -1.66 -7.12
N VAL A 3 -0.75 -0.46 -7.67
CA VAL A 3 -1.49 0.65 -7.05
C VAL A 3 -2.95 0.28 -6.74
N ASP A 4 -3.60 -0.56 -7.55
CA ASP A 4 -5.00 -0.94 -7.35
C ASP A 4 -5.15 -1.87 -6.14
N LEU A 5 -4.15 -2.72 -5.88
CA LEU A 5 -4.10 -3.54 -4.66
C LEU A 5 -3.89 -2.69 -3.40
N LEU A 6 -3.24 -1.54 -3.56
CA LEU A 6 -2.95 -0.63 -2.45
C LEU A 6 -4.16 0.26 -2.15
N VAL A 7 -4.70 0.92 -3.18
CA VAL A 7 -5.68 2.01 -3.02
C VAL A 7 -7.12 1.53 -3.28
N GLY A 8 -7.31 0.36 -3.87
CA GLY A 8 -8.62 -0.16 -4.28
C GLY A 8 -8.88 0.01 -5.77
N GLU A 9 -9.93 -0.64 -6.26
CA GLU A 9 -10.25 -0.66 -7.68
C GLU A 9 -10.72 0.71 -8.17
N MET A 10 -9.94 1.27 -9.10
CA MET A 10 -10.00 2.69 -9.46
C MET A 10 -11.21 3.12 -10.28
N SER A 11 -11.89 2.18 -10.93
CA SER A 11 -13.04 2.46 -11.79
C SER A 11 -14.31 2.74 -11.00
N SER A 12 -14.24 2.66 -9.67
CA SER A 12 -15.39 2.88 -8.79
C SER A 12 -15.66 4.38 -8.62
N PRO A 13 -16.84 4.90 -9.02
CA PRO A 13 -17.25 6.23 -8.62
C PRO A 13 -17.26 6.32 -7.08
N GLY A 14 -16.68 7.38 -6.53
CA GLY A 14 -16.57 7.59 -5.09
C GLY A 14 -15.32 7.00 -4.43
N LEU A 15 -14.24 6.75 -5.19
CA LEU A 15 -12.97 6.26 -4.65
C LEU A 15 -12.43 7.16 -3.52
N ALA A 16 -12.55 8.48 -3.65
CA ALA A 16 -12.10 9.44 -2.64
C ALA A 16 -12.86 9.24 -1.32
N GLU A 17 -14.18 9.12 -1.37
CA GLU A 17 -15.05 8.90 -0.20
C GLU A 17 -14.77 7.53 0.45
N GLN A 18 -14.52 6.50 -0.35
CA GLN A 18 -14.14 5.17 0.14
C GLN A 18 -12.78 5.22 0.86
N LEU A 19 -11.81 5.92 0.30
CA LEU A 19 -10.50 6.14 0.92
C LEU A 19 -10.61 6.95 2.20
N ILE A 20 -11.38 8.03 2.20
CA ILE A 20 -11.66 8.83 3.40
C ILE A 20 -12.24 7.93 4.49
N SER A 21 -13.31 7.19 4.21
CA SER A 21 -13.93 6.29 5.20
C SER A 21 -12.96 5.23 5.71
N ARG A 22 -12.10 4.70 4.83
CA ARG A 22 -11.06 3.74 5.19
C ARG A 22 -10.05 4.35 6.17
N TYR A 23 -9.51 5.53 5.87
CA TYR A 23 -8.50 6.17 6.71
C TYR A 23 -9.10 6.71 8.02
N GLU A 24 -10.32 7.22 8.01
CA GLU A 24 -11.07 7.56 9.21
C GLU A 24 -11.21 6.35 10.14
N ARG A 25 -11.56 5.19 9.60
CA ARG A 25 -11.65 3.94 10.38
C ARG A 25 -10.30 3.55 10.99
N HIS A 26 -9.21 3.63 10.23
CA HIS A 26 -7.87 3.35 10.76
C HIS A 26 -7.52 4.28 11.93
N ILE A 27 -7.79 5.57 11.80
CA ILE A 27 -7.52 6.57 12.85
C ILE A 27 -8.44 6.34 14.06
N ALA A 28 -9.72 6.10 13.85
CA ALA A 28 -10.68 5.85 14.92
C ALA A 28 -10.27 4.65 15.78
N CYS A 29 -9.79 3.56 15.15
CA CYS A 29 -9.33 2.37 15.86
C CYS A 29 -8.10 2.61 16.75
N THR A 30 -7.33 3.69 16.55
CA THR A 30 -6.19 4.02 17.45
C THR A 30 -6.63 4.27 18.89
N ARG A 31 -7.90 4.67 19.09
CA ARG A 31 -8.52 4.90 20.40
C ARG A 31 -9.08 3.63 21.05
N LEU A 32 -9.00 2.48 20.36
CA LEU A 32 -9.55 1.20 20.79
C LEU A 32 -8.41 0.17 20.94
N PRO A 33 -7.77 0.08 22.11
CA PRO A 33 -6.60 -0.78 22.32
C PRO A 33 -6.82 -2.24 21.93
N ASP A 34 -8.02 -2.75 22.16
CA ASP A 34 -8.40 -4.14 21.85
C ASP A 34 -8.42 -4.45 20.34
N LEU A 35 -8.47 -3.42 19.48
CA LEU A 35 -8.43 -3.57 18.02
C LEU A 35 -7.01 -3.55 17.45
N ARG A 36 -5.98 -3.23 18.25
CA ARG A 36 -4.60 -3.09 17.76
C ARG A 36 -4.09 -4.36 17.09
N GLU A 37 -4.40 -5.52 17.65
CA GLU A 37 -3.99 -6.79 17.05
C GLU A 37 -4.69 -7.02 15.71
N SER A 38 -5.99 -6.76 15.64
CA SER A 38 -6.77 -6.86 14.40
C SER A 38 -6.25 -5.91 13.31
N MET A 39 -5.89 -4.68 13.68
CA MET A 39 -5.27 -3.72 12.75
C MET A 39 -3.93 -4.22 12.23
N ARG A 40 -3.05 -4.73 13.10
CA ARG A 40 -1.77 -5.31 12.70
C ARG A 40 -1.95 -6.52 11.78
N ARG A 41 -2.92 -7.40 12.09
CA ARG A 41 -3.24 -8.56 11.28
C ARG A 41 -3.75 -8.15 9.89
N SER A 42 -4.63 -7.15 9.83
CA SER A 42 -5.14 -6.61 8.56
C SER A 42 -4.02 -6.01 7.69
N LEU A 43 -3.11 -5.23 8.29
CA LEU A 43 -1.93 -4.72 7.56
C LEU A 43 -1.06 -5.86 7.03
N ARG A 44 -0.80 -6.88 7.86
CA ARG A 44 0.02 -8.02 7.47
C ARG A 44 -0.60 -8.81 6.30
N GLN A 45 -1.90 -9.08 6.36
CA GLN A 45 -2.61 -9.76 5.26
C GLN A 45 -2.54 -8.96 3.95
N ARG A 46 -2.69 -7.63 4.03
CA ARG A 46 -2.52 -6.75 2.87
C ARG A 46 -1.08 -6.77 2.35
N ALA A 47 -0.09 -6.81 3.24
CA ALA A 47 1.32 -6.91 2.86
C ALA A 47 1.65 -8.25 2.18
N GLU A 48 1.10 -9.36 2.67
CA GLU A 48 1.27 -10.68 2.04
C GLU A 48 0.70 -10.69 0.61
N ALA A 49 -0.53 -10.21 0.40
CA ALA A 49 -1.13 -10.14 -0.94
C ALA A 49 -0.36 -9.22 -1.90
N VAL A 50 0.18 -8.11 -1.38
CA VAL A 50 1.01 -7.20 -2.17
C VAL A 50 2.37 -7.82 -2.49
N ALA A 51 3.00 -8.51 -1.54
CA ALA A 51 4.27 -9.20 -1.73
C ALA A 51 4.16 -10.25 -2.86
N GLU A 52 3.10 -11.06 -2.86
CA GLU A 52 2.85 -12.02 -3.94
C GLU A 52 2.75 -11.35 -5.32
N ALA A 53 2.17 -10.14 -5.40
CA ALA A 53 2.08 -9.39 -6.65
C ALA A 53 3.44 -8.83 -7.09
N ILE A 54 4.25 -8.37 -6.13
CA ILE A 54 5.61 -7.89 -6.37
C ILE A 54 6.52 -9.03 -6.84
N GLU A 55 6.48 -10.19 -6.19
CA GLU A 55 7.25 -11.37 -6.58
C GLU A 55 6.92 -11.84 -7.99
N ARG A 56 5.63 -11.88 -8.34
CA ARG A 56 5.17 -12.19 -9.70
C ARG A 56 5.68 -11.20 -10.76
N SER A 57 6.14 -10.02 -10.35
CA SER A 57 6.77 -9.03 -11.24
C SER A 57 8.30 -9.21 -11.39
N GLY A 58 8.88 -10.25 -10.78
CA GLY A 58 10.33 -10.50 -10.82
C GLY A 58 11.12 -9.64 -9.84
N ARG A 59 10.49 -9.16 -8.76
CA ARG A 59 11.12 -8.36 -7.70
C ARG A 59 11.15 -9.14 -6.40
N SER A 60 12.17 -8.91 -5.59
CA SER A 60 12.22 -9.42 -4.21
C SER A 60 11.16 -8.70 -3.35
N ALA A 61 10.46 -9.44 -2.49
CA ALA A 61 9.47 -8.87 -1.59
C ALA A 61 9.66 -9.37 -0.16
N GLN A 62 10.22 -8.53 0.70
CA GLN A 62 10.28 -8.79 2.15
C GLN A 62 9.05 -8.15 2.81
N ILE A 63 8.32 -8.90 3.63
CA ILE A 63 7.04 -8.46 4.21
C ILE A 63 7.19 -7.13 4.98
N GLU A 64 8.29 -6.93 5.69
CA GLU A 64 8.58 -5.71 6.44
C GLU A 64 8.78 -4.49 5.53
N LEU A 65 9.46 -4.68 4.39
CA LEU A 65 9.66 -3.62 3.38
C LEU A 65 8.36 -3.34 2.62
N VAL A 66 7.55 -4.37 2.37
CA VAL A 66 6.21 -4.21 1.78
C VAL A 66 5.28 -3.46 2.74
N CYS A 67 5.33 -3.74 4.05
CA CYS A 67 4.62 -2.95 5.06
C CYS A 67 5.06 -1.47 5.01
N THR A 68 6.36 -1.22 4.86
CA THR A 68 6.91 0.13 4.73
C THR A 68 6.38 0.85 3.49
N LEU A 69 6.36 0.18 2.33
CA LEU A 69 5.79 0.70 1.09
C LEU A 69 4.30 1.05 1.27
N ILE A 70 3.52 0.15 1.88
CA ILE A 70 2.10 0.37 2.15
C ILE A 70 1.90 1.60 3.03
N CYS A 71 2.66 1.74 4.11
CA CYS A 71 2.58 2.90 5.00
C CYS A 71 2.93 4.22 4.29
N ALA A 72 3.96 4.22 3.43
CA ALA A 72 4.33 5.40 2.64
C ALA A 72 3.22 5.80 1.67
N VAL A 73 2.63 4.81 0.98
CA VAL A 73 1.50 5.03 0.07
C VAL A 73 0.28 5.56 0.84
N ASP A 74 -0.06 4.95 1.97
CA ASP A 74 -1.18 5.40 2.81
C ASP A 74 -0.99 6.86 3.27
N GLY A 75 0.23 7.25 3.67
CA GLY A 75 0.55 8.64 4.01
C GLY A 75 0.42 9.60 2.82
N SER A 76 0.90 9.19 1.64
CA SER A 76 0.81 10.01 0.42
C SER A 76 -0.65 10.26 -0.01
N VAL A 77 -1.50 9.23 0.12
CA VAL A 77 -2.92 9.28 -0.22
C VAL A 77 -3.65 10.22 0.73
N VAL A 78 -3.40 10.09 2.04
CA VAL A 78 -3.99 11.00 3.05
C VAL A 78 -3.59 12.45 2.78
N SER A 79 -2.30 12.72 2.47
CA SER A 79 -1.84 14.07 2.11
C SER A 79 -2.56 14.61 0.88
N ALA A 80 -2.67 13.81 -0.18
CA ALA A 80 -3.34 14.20 -1.41
C ALA A 80 -4.83 14.52 -1.18
N LEU A 81 -5.54 13.71 -0.37
CA LEU A 81 -6.93 13.95 -0.01
C LEU A 81 -7.10 15.29 0.75
N VAL A 82 -6.20 15.58 1.69
CA VAL A 82 -6.22 16.85 2.44
C VAL A 82 -6.00 18.06 1.52
N GLU A 83 -5.14 17.90 0.51
CA GLU A 83 -4.80 18.96 -0.45
C GLU A 83 -5.79 19.04 -1.63
N GLY A 84 -6.80 18.16 -1.70
CA GLY A 84 -7.72 18.08 -2.83
C GLY A 84 -7.08 17.62 -4.15
N ARG A 85 -5.92 16.96 -4.08
CA ARG A 85 -5.21 16.37 -5.22
C ARG A 85 -5.72 14.97 -5.50
N ASP A 86 -5.40 14.45 -6.70
CA ASP A 86 -5.72 13.07 -7.06
C ASP A 86 -4.96 12.08 -6.14
N PRO A 87 -5.64 11.35 -5.24
CA PRO A 87 -5.01 10.39 -4.33
C PRO A 87 -4.32 9.25 -5.09
N ARG A 88 -4.83 8.93 -6.26
CA ARG A 88 -4.35 7.81 -7.05
C ARG A 88 -3.04 8.16 -7.76
N ALA A 89 -2.94 9.38 -8.31
CA ALA A 89 -1.68 9.91 -8.80
C ALA A 89 -0.60 9.96 -7.70
N ALA A 90 -0.97 10.37 -6.49
CA ALA A 90 -0.04 10.42 -5.35
C ALA A 90 0.47 9.03 -4.94
N ALA A 91 -0.43 8.03 -4.87
CA ALA A 91 -0.04 6.65 -4.60
C ALA A 91 0.87 6.09 -5.68
N LEU A 92 0.56 6.33 -6.96
CA LEU A 92 1.38 5.87 -8.07
C LEU A 92 2.79 6.48 -8.03
N ALA A 93 2.89 7.80 -7.83
CA ALA A 93 4.18 8.47 -7.69
C ALA A 93 5.01 7.85 -6.55
N THR A 94 4.40 7.67 -5.38
CA THR A 94 5.06 7.05 -4.22
C THR A 94 5.54 5.63 -4.48
N VAL A 95 4.75 4.81 -5.19
CA VAL A 95 5.18 3.46 -5.59
C VAL A 95 6.38 3.54 -6.52
N VAL A 96 6.33 4.39 -7.55
CA VAL A 96 7.43 4.54 -8.51
C VAL A 96 8.73 4.98 -7.81
N ASP A 97 8.63 5.93 -6.89
CA ASP A 97 9.79 6.48 -6.19
C ASP A 97 10.46 5.47 -5.23
N LEU A 98 9.69 4.52 -4.68
CA LEU A 98 10.17 3.64 -3.61
C LEU A 98 10.35 2.17 -4.02
N ILE A 99 9.71 1.71 -5.09
CA ILE A 99 9.64 0.28 -5.41
C ILE A 99 11.02 -0.33 -5.65
N ASP A 100 11.94 0.38 -6.30
CA ASP A 100 13.27 -0.17 -6.59
C ASP A 100 14.16 -0.29 -5.35
N VAL A 101 13.89 0.51 -4.30
CA VAL A 101 14.60 0.44 -3.02
C VAL A 101 13.99 -0.64 -2.11
N LEU A 102 12.66 -0.68 -2.03
CA LEU A 102 11.94 -1.56 -1.10
C LEU A 102 11.66 -2.96 -1.67
N ALA A 103 11.67 -3.09 -2.99
CA ALA A 103 11.45 -4.34 -3.71
C ALA A 103 12.32 -4.38 -4.99
N PRO A 104 13.65 -4.49 -4.85
CA PRO A 104 14.55 -4.51 -5.98
C PRO A 104 14.29 -5.72 -6.88
N VAL A 105 14.60 -5.57 -8.17
CA VAL A 105 14.52 -6.65 -9.18
C VAL A 105 15.42 -7.81 -8.76
N ASP A 106 14.89 -9.04 -8.80
CA ASP A 106 15.64 -10.25 -8.47
C ASP A 106 16.74 -10.45 -9.52
N GLN A 107 18.00 -10.14 -9.15
CA GLN A 107 19.16 -10.35 -10.02
C GLN A 107 19.71 -11.78 -9.95
N ARG A 108 18.90 -12.80 -9.59
CA ARG A 108 19.41 -14.17 -9.49
C ARG A 108 20.03 -14.56 -10.84
N PRO A 109 21.34 -14.89 -10.89
CA PRO A 109 21.95 -15.32 -12.13
C PRO A 109 21.25 -16.59 -12.58
N VAL A 110 20.82 -16.61 -13.84
CA VAL A 110 20.31 -17.83 -14.49
C VAL A 110 21.46 -18.84 -14.42
N PRO A 111 21.29 -20.01 -13.76
CA PRO A 111 22.32 -21.03 -13.82
C PRO A 111 22.40 -21.52 -15.26
N PHE A 112 23.55 -21.31 -15.90
CA PHE A 112 23.92 -21.94 -17.16
C PHE A 112 24.31 -23.40 -16.92
#